data_AF-A0A1B0BP95-F1
#
_entry.id   AF-A0A1B0BP95-F1
#
_cell.length_a   1.000
_cell.length_b   1.000
_cell.length_c   1.000
_cell.angle_alpha   90.00
_cell.angle_beta   90.00
_cell.angle_gamma   90.00
#
_symmetry.space_group_name_H-M   'P 1'
#
loop_
_entity.id
_entity.type
_entity.pdbx_description
1 polymer ?
#
loop_
_entity_poly.entity_id
_entity_poly.type
_entity_poly.pdbx_seq_one_letter_code
_entity_poly.pdbx_strand_id
1 'polypeptide(L)'
;MSELIILYQTNGKHRKALELLQAQAIKEGSSLYGHERTIHYLQQLGSSHLQLILEFSDWVLKAGPEQGLRTYTEDFIEVENLPRVLDFLLTRHKLLVIPYLEHQYLEKLQQLMKELEKVEEECENKWRESSIGDEKDFIDRGNMTCRSIDT
;
A
#
# COMPACT_ATOMS: atom_id res chain seq x y z
N MET A 1 16.33 -17.42 -6.94
CA MET A 1 14.86 -17.25 -6.95
C MET A 1 14.28 -18.55 -7.51
N SER A 2 13.44 -19.27 -6.77
CA SER A 2 13.16 -20.68 -7.05
C SER A 2 12.12 -20.83 -8.16
N GLU A 3 12.56 -21.25 -9.34
CA GLU A 3 11.77 -21.49 -10.57
C GLU A 3 10.44 -22.23 -10.34
N LEU A 4 10.40 -23.13 -9.35
CA LEU A 4 9.22 -23.90 -8.95
C LEU A 4 8.09 -23.05 -8.36
N ILE A 5 8.42 -21.95 -7.66
CA ILE A 5 7.44 -21.03 -7.05
C ILE A 5 6.71 -20.26 -8.16
N ILE A 6 7.47 -19.81 -9.16
CA ILE A 6 6.95 -19.15 -10.37
C ILE A 6 6.08 -20.13 -11.16
N LEU A 7 6.53 -21.39 -11.32
CA LEU A 7 5.76 -22.43 -12.01
C LEU A 7 4.42 -22.74 -11.31
N TYR A 8 4.38 -22.72 -9.98
CA TYR A 8 3.11 -22.92 -9.27
C TYR A 8 2.19 -21.69 -9.32
N GLN A 9 2.76 -20.48 -9.37
CA GLN A 9 1.99 -19.25 -9.63
C GLN A 9 1.34 -19.30 -11.02
N THR A 10 2.09 -19.66 -12.06
CA THR A 10 1.58 -19.70 -13.44
C THR A 10 0.60 -20.84 -13.70
N ASN A 11 0.65 -21.92 -12.91
CA ASN A 11 -0.26 -23.06 -13.03
C ASN A 11 -1.46 -23.02 -12.06
N GLY A 12 -1.67 -21.95 -11.30
CA GLY A 12 -2.79 -21.79 -10.36
C GLY A 12 -2.77 -22.77 -9.18
N LYS A 13 -1.63 -23.41 -8.90
CA LYS A 13 -1.48 -24.45 -7.85
C LYS A 13 -0.90 -23.84 -6.57
N HIS A 14 -1.48 -22.75 -6.11
CA HIS A 14 -0.96 -21.95 -5.00
C HIS A 14 -0.87 -22.71 -3.67
N ARG A 15 -1.85 -23.57 -3.36
CA ARG A 15 -1.82 -24.39 -2.15
C ARG A 15 -0.57 -25.29 -2.07
N LYS A 16 -0.25 -26.00 -3.16
CA LYS A 16 0.94 -26.88 -3.22
C LYS A 16 2.25 -26.09 -3.10
N ALA A 17 2.29 -24.88 -3.65
CA ALA A 17 3.44 -23.99 -3.50
C ALA A 17 3.65 -23.61 -2.02
N LEU A 18 2.56 -23.24 -1.34
CA LEU A 18 2.57 -22.84 0.05
C LEU A 18 2.91 -24.00 1.00
N GLU A 19 2.38 -25.20 0.74
CA GLU A 19 2.75 -26.42 1.47
C GLU A 19 4.25 -26.71 1.34
N LEU A 20 4.82 -26.55 0.14
CA LEU A 20 6.25 -26.73 -0.08
C LEU A 20 7.08 -25.66 0.63
N LEU A 21 6.66 -24.40 0.56
CA LEU A 21 7.31 -23.30 1.27
C LEU A 21 7.32 -23.54 2.77
N GLN A 22 6.19 -23.93 3.36
CA GLN A 22 6.07 -24.25 4.77
C GLN A 22 6.96 -25.44 5.16
N ALA A 23 6.97 -26.52 4.37
CA ALA A 23 7.79 -27.70 4.65
C ALA A 23 9.30 -27.41 4.57
N GLN A 24 9.72 -26.43 3.76
CA GLN A 24 11.12 -26.06 3.58
C GLN A 24 11.55 -24.94 4.52
N ALA A 25 10.62 -24.13 5.01
CA ALA A 25 10.87 -23.05 5.97
C ALA A 25 11.45 -23.56 7.31
N ILE A 26 11.11 -24.78 7.69
CA ILE A 26 11.53 -25.41 8.96
C ILE A 26 12.90 -26.10 8.83
N LYS A 27 13.39 -26.36 7.59
CA LYS A 27 14.65 -27.08 7.36
C LYS A 27 15.84 -26.12 7.41
N GLU A 28 16.57 -26.15 8.52
CA GLU A 28 17.84 -25.43 8.66
C GLU A 28 18.80 -25.80 7.52
N GLY A 29 19.40 -24.79 6.87
CA GLY A 29 20.28 -24.97 5.70
C GLY A 29 19.54 -25.03 4.34
N SER A 30 18.21 -24.99 4.32
CA SER A 30 17.46 -24.82 3.08
C SER A 30 17.65 -23.41 2.51
N SER A 31 17.72 -23.29 1.18
CA SER A 31 17.63 -21.98 0.51
C SER A 31 16.30 -21.27 0.80
N LEU A 32 15.27 -22.04 1.20
CA LEU A 32 13.93 -21.55 1.56
C LEU A 32 13.70 -21.46 3.07
N TYR A 33 14.77 -21.52 3.88
CA TYR A 33 14.65 -21.44 5.34
C TYR A 33 14.00 -20.12 5.79
N GLY A 34 13.13 -20.20 6.80
CA GLY A 34 12.41 -19.06 7.36
C GLY A 34 11.11 -18.70 6.66
N HIS A 35 10.44 -17.68 7.20
CA HIS A 35 9.05 -17.33 6.86
C HIS A 35 8.93 -16.30 5.74
N GLU A 36 9.99 -15.55 5.46
CA GLU A 36 9.97 -14.39 4.55
C GLU A 36 9.51 -14.74 3.14
N ARG A 37 9.93 -15.89 2.60
CA ARG A 37 9.48 -16.32 1.27
C ARG A 37 8.00 -16.66 1.23
N THR A 38 7.46 -17.17 2.33
CA THR A 38 6.02 -17.42 2.46
C THR A 38 5.27 -16.10 2.52
N ILE A 39 5.73 -15.15 3.35
CA ILE A 39 5.14 -13.81 3.46
C ILE A 39 5.06 -13.15 2.08
N HIS A 40 6.17 -13.13 1.35
CA HIS A 40 6.22 -12.55 0.00
C HIS A 40 5.27 -13.24 -0.98
N TYR A 41 5.18 -14.58 -0.93
CA TYR A 41 4.26 -15.32 -1.80
C TYR A 41 2.79 -15.01 -1.48
N LEU A 42 2.46 -14.87 -0.19
CA LEU A 42 1.12 -14.53 0.27
C LEU A 42 0.72 -13.11 -0.16
N GLN A 43 1.64 -12.14 -0.11
CA GLN A 43 1.42 -10.78 -0.60
C GLN A 43 1.11 -10.78 -2.11
N GLN A 44 1.82 -11.58 -2.91
CA GLN A 44 1.62 -11.65 -4.37
C GLN A 44 0.33 -12.37 -4.81
N LEU A 45 -0.30 -13.18 -3.94
CA LEU A 45 -1.51 -13.94 -4.25
C LEU A 45 -2.75 -13.04 -4.45
N GLY A 46 -2.78 -11.90 -3.77
CA GLY A 46 -3.87 -10.93 -3.82
C GLY A 46 -5.19 -11.40 -3.19
N SER A 47 -6.17 -10.48 -3.16
CA SER A 47 -7.48 -10.65 -2.51
C SER A 47 -8.30 -11.85 -3.04
N SER A 48 -8.10 -12.22 -4.31
CA SER A 48 -8.75 -13.37 -4.96
C SER A 48 -8.56 -14.70 -4.22
N HIS A 49 -7.47 -14.86 -3.47
CA HIS A 49 -7.14 -16.09 -2.73
C HIS A 49 -7.09 -15.87 -1.21
N LEU A 50 -7.86 -14.90 -0.69
CA LEU A 50 -7.85 -14.52 0.72
C LEU A 50 -7.98 -15.72 1.68
N GLN A 51 -8.79 -16.72 1.35
CA GLN A 51 -8.94 -17.92 2.19
C GLN A 51 -7.62 -18.68 2.38
N LEU A 52 -6.83 -18.85 1.30
CA LEU A 52 -5.50 -19.45 1.38
C LEU A 52 -4.54 -18.55 2.15
N ILE A 53 -4.64 -17.24 1.97
CA ILE A 53 -3.83 -16.27 2.71
C ILE A 53 -4.07 -16.41 4.21
N LEU A 54 -5.34 -16.42 4.66
CA LEU A 54 -5.69 -16.58 6.07
C LEU A 54 -5.28 -17.95 6.64
N GLU A 55 -5.37 -19.00 5.84
CA GLU A 55 -4.96 -20.35 6.27
C GLU A 55 -3.46 -20.44 6.52
N PHE A 56 -2.65 -19.98 5.56
CA PHE A 56 -1.19 -20.08 5.63
C PHE A 56 -0.52 -18.93 6.38
N SER A 57 -1.19 -17.81 6.60
CA SER A 57 -0.67 -16.76 7.51
C SER A 57 -0.70 -17.19 8.96
N ASP A 58 -1.62 -18.09 9.37
CA ASP A 58 -1.73 -18.50 10.77
C ASP A 58 -0.43 -19.09 11.34
N TRP A 59 0.25 -19.96 10.59
CA TRP A 59 1.50 -20.56 11.07
C TRP A 59 2.65 -19.55 11.07
N VAL A 60 2.67 -18.65 10.09
CA VAL A 60 3.66 -17.56 10.02
C VAL A 60 3.50 -16.61 11.22
N LEU A 61 2.26 -16.21 11.54
CA LEU A 61 1.95 -15.35 12.68
C LEU A 61 2.28 -16.01 14.03
N LYS A 62 2.11 -17.34 14.14
CA LYS A 62 2.54 -18.09 15.32
C LYS A 62 4.05 -18.11 15.49
N ALA A 63 4.80 -18.22 14.38
CA ALA A 63 6.24 -18.31 14.41
C ALA A 63 6.92 -16.94 14.59
N GLY A 64 6.36 -15.91 13.97
CA GLY A 64 6.84 -14.52 14.03
C GLY A 64 5.66 -13.56 13.88
N PRO A 65 5.04 -13.11 14.98
CA PRO A 65 3.82 -12.29 14.93
C PRO A 65 4.01 -10.99 14.14
N GLU A 66 5.11 -10.28 14.39
CA GLU A 66 5.44 -9.02 13.74
C GLU A 66 5.73 -9.20 12.25
N GLN A 67 6.56 -10.19 11.89
CA GLN A 67 6.86 -10.50 10.49
C GLN A 67 5.63 -11.00 9.74
N GLY A 68 4.79 -11.84 10.35
CA GLY A 68 3.57 -12.32 9.74
C GLY A 68 2.56 -11.22 9.49
N LEU A 69 2.51 -10.19 10.35
CA LEU A 69 1.62 -9.05 10.19
C LEU A 69 1.90 -8.26 8.91
N ARG A 70 3.16 -8.27 8.44
CA ARG A 70 3.59 -7.65 7.17
C ARG A 70 2.83 -8.17 5.96
N THR A 71 2.30 -9.40 6.03
CA THR A 71 1.43 -9.99 5.00
C THR A 71 0.18 -9.15 4.75
N TYR A 72 -0.28 -8.37 5.73
CA TYR A 72 -1.50 -7.56 5.64
C TYR A 72 -1.25 -6.05 5.60
N THR A 73 0.00 -5.60 5.78
CA THR A 73 0.34 -4.17 5.96
C THR A 73 1.25 -3.60 4.88
N GLU A 74 1.98 -4.41 4.11
CA GLU A 74 2.99 -3.95 3.13
C GLU A 74 2.49 -4.00 1.68
N ASP A 75 1.24 -3.62 1.42
CA ASP A 75 0.61 -3.60 0.09
C ASP A 75 0.06 -4.96 -0.39
N PHE A 76 -1.00 -4.88 -1.21
CA PHE A 76 -1.74 -5.94 -1.94
C PHE A 76 -3.01 -6.55 -1.33
N ILE A 77 -3.38 -6.24 -0.10
CA ILE A 77 -4.74 -6.54 0.37
C ILE A 77 -5.56 -5.27 0.27
N GLU A 78 -6.36 -5.16 -0.79
CA GLU A 78 -7.34 -4.09 -0.96
C GLU A 78 -8.12 -3.88 0.33
N VAL A 79 -8.27 -2.60 0.71
CA VAL A 79 -8.97 -2.10 1.91
C VAL A 79 -10.37 -2.74 2.08
N GLU A 80 -10.97 -3.23 1.00
CA GLU A 80 -12.23 -3.98 1.02
C GLU A 80 -12.20 -5.29 1.85
N ASN A 81 -11.03 -5.88 2.11
CA ASN A 81 -10.90 -7.13 2.86
C ASN A 81 -10.65 -6.93 4.36
N LEU A 82 -10.59 -5.68 4.83
CA LEU A 82 -10.36 -5.30 6.23
C LEU A 82 -11.26 -6.07 7.22
N PRO A 83 -12.58 -6.25 7.00
CA PRO A 83 -13.42 -6.96 7.97
C PRO A 83 -12.99 -8.41 8.17
N ARG A 84 -12.62 -9.11 7.08
CA ARG A 84 -12.25 -10.52 7.13
C ARG A 84 -10.90 -10.76 7.81
N VAL A 85 -9.92 -9.90 7.55
CA VAL A 85 -8.61 -9.97 8.21
C VAL A 85 -8.75 -9.65 9.70
N LEU A 86 -9.53 -8.63 10.03
CA LEU A 86 -9.78 -8.23 11.41
C LEU A 86 -10.48 -9.35 12.20
N ASP A 87 -11.52 -9.98 11.65
CA ASP A 87 -12.22 -11.12 12.28
C ASP A 87 -11.27 -12.30 12.55
N PHE A 88 -10.38 -12.58 11.59
CA PHE A 88 -9.36 -13.62 11.74
C PHE A 88 -8.38 -13.29 12.87
N LEU A 89 -7.86 -12.05 12.92
CA LEU A 89 -6.94 -11.61 13.97
C LEU A 89 -7.63 -11.60 15.35
N LEU A 90 -8.87 -11.14 15.44
CA LEU A 90 -9.67 -11.16 16.68
C LEU A 90 -9.91 -12.58 17.20
N THR A 91 -10.06 -13.55 16.30
CA THR A 91 -10.32 -14.93 16.68
C THR A 91 -9.05 -15.68 17.09
N ARG A 92 -7.94 -15.46 16.37
CA ARG A 92 -6.73 -16.30 16.49
C ARG A 92 -5.50 -15.59 17.03
N HIS A 93 -5.37 -14.28 16.79
CA HIS A 93 -4.15 -13.48 17.01
C HIS A 93 -4.47 -12.11 17.65
N LYS A 94 -5.19 -12.10 18.78
CA LYS A 94 -5.73 -10.88 19.41
C LYS A 94 -4.70 -9.79 19.71
N LEU A 95 -3.47 -10.17 20.01
CA LEU A 95 -2.39 -9.23 20.31
C LEU A 95 -1.95 -8.42 19.07
N LEU A 96 -2.21 -8.93 17.87
CA LEU A 96 -1.87 -8.26 16.62
C LEU A 96 -2.96 -7.33 16.10
N VAL A 97 -4.14 -7.32 16.74
CA VAL A 97 -5.26 -6.47 16.34
C VAL A 97 -4.93 -5.00 16.50
N ILE A 98 -4.32 -4.61 17.64
CA ILE A 98 -3.93 -3.21 17.88
C ILE A 98 -2.86 -2.77 16.87
N PRO A 99 -1.71 -3.47 16.73
CA PRO A 99 -0.69 -3.11 15.73
C PRO A 99 -1.24 -3.04 14.31
N TYR A 100 -2.14 -3.95 13.95
CA TYR A 100 -2.79 -3.93 12.64
C TYR A 100 -3.61 -2.66 12.43
N LEU A 101 -4.50 -2.34 13.37
CA LEU A 101 -5.36 -1.17 13.27
C LEU A 101 -4.54 0.13 13.29
N GLU A 102 -3.53 0.23 14.16
CA GLU A 102 -2.60 1.36 14.21
C GLU A 102 -1.98 1.62 12.84
N HIS A 103 -1.48 0.58 12.17
CA HIS A 103 -0.94 0.69 10.83
C HIS A 103 -1.97 1.19 9.81
N GLN A 104 -3.18 0.60 9.80
CA GLN A 104 -4.25 0.99 8.87
C GLN A 104 -4.69 2.46 9.07
N TYR A 105 -4.83 2.92 10.31
CA TYR A 105 -5.19 4.30 10.60
C TYR A 105 -4.05 5.27 10.28
N LEU A 106 -2.80 4.92 10.60
CA LEU A 106 -1.65 5.76 10.34
C LEU A 106 -1.42 5.96 8.84
N GLU A 107 -1.51 4.89 8.05
CA GLU A 107 -1.39 4.94 6.59
C GLU A 107 -2.48 5.82 5.97
N LYS A 108 -3.73 5.68 6.43
CA LYS A 108 -4.84 6.52 5.98
C LYS A 108 -4.67 7.99 6.35
N LEU A 109 -4.15 8.28 7.54
CA LEU A 109 -3.84 9.65 7.95
C LEU A 109 -2.73 10.25 7.08
N GLN A 110 -1.68 9.48 6.77
CA GLN A 110 -0.61 9.93 5.87
C GLN A 110 -1.13 10.23 4.46
N GLN A 111 -2.04 9.41 3.95
CA GLN A 111 -2.69 9.64 2.66
C GLN A 111 -3.50 10.94 2.67
N LEU A 112 -4.32 11.16 3.70
CA LEU A 112 -5.10 12.39 3.85
C LEU A 112 -4.22 13.64 3.99
N MET A 113 -3.08 13.53 4.69
CA MET A 113 -2.13 14.64 4.82
C MET A 113 -1.55 15.06 3.46
N LYS A 114 -1.18 14.09 2.60
CA LYS A 114 -0.71 14.37 1.24
C LYS A 114 -1.79 14.99 0.35
N GLU A 115 -3.04 14.54 0.51
CA GLU A 115 -4.17 15.13 -0.22
C GLU A 115 -4.40 16.58 0.17
N LEU A 116 -4.28 16.92 1.46
CA LEU A 116 -4.39 18.30 1.93
C LEU A 116 -3.27 19.19 1.38
N GLU A 117 -2.02 18.73 1.43
CA GLU A 117 -0.87 19.47 0.88
C GLU A 117 -1.04 19.78 -0.61
N LYS A 118 -1.52 18.80 -1.39
CA LYS A 118 -1.83 19.00 -2.80
C LYS A 118 -2.92 20.06 -3.02
N VAL A 119 -3.95 20.07 -2.17
CA VAL A 119 -5.02 21.08 -2.23
C VAL A 119 -4.45 22.47 -1.91
N GLU A 120 -3.56 22.58 -0.92
CA GLU A 120 -2.90 23.84 -0.59
C GLU A 120 -2.07 24.37 -1.76
N GLU A 121 -1.24 23.52 -2.39
CA GLU A 121 -0.47 23.89 -3.58
C GLU A 121 -1.37 24.31 -4.77
N GLU A 122 -2.45 23.58 -5.03
CA GLU A 122 -3.43 23.93 -6.07
C GLU A 122 -4.08 25.28 -5.81
N CYS A 123 -4.43 25.58 -4.55
CA CYS A 123 -4.95 26.88 -4.14
C CYS A 123 -3.92 27.99 -4.37
N GLU A 124 -2.68 27.82 -3.90
CA GLU A 124 -1.62 28.81 -4.09
C GLU A 124 -1.32 29.08 -5.56
N ASN A 125 -1.27 28.04 -6.39
CA ASN A 125 -1.05 28.17 -7.82
C ASN A 125 -2.19 28.94 -8.49
N LYS A 126 -3.46 28.64 -8.16
CA LYS A 126 -4.62 29.40 -8.64
C LYS A 126 -4.58 30.87 -8.21
N TRP A 127 -4.20 31.15 -6.97
CA TRP A 127 -4.04 32.53 -6.48
C TRP A 127 -2.94 33.29 -7.23
N ARG A 128 -1.82 32.62 -7.53
CA ARG A 128 -0.70 33.20 -8.28
C ARG A 128 -1.08 33.51 -9.73
N GLU A 129 -1.78 32.59 -10.39
CA GLU A 129 -2.28 32.78 -11.77
C GLU A 129 -3.30 33.93 -11.85
N SER A 130 -4.21 34.02 -10.88
CA SER A 130 -5.20 35.09 -10.82
C SER A 130 -4.55 36.47 -10.59
N SER A 131 -3.55 36.54 -9.69
CA SER A 131 -2.79 37.78 -9.43
C SER A 131 -1.99 38.25 -10.65
N ILE A 132 -1.44 37.32 -11.45
CA ILE A 132 -0.72 37.66 -12.70
C ILE A 132 -1.67 38.16 -13.80
N GLY A 133 -2.90 37.64 -13.84
CA GLY A 133 -3.94 38.10 -14.77
C GLY A 133 -4.36 39.55 -14.50
N ASP A 134 -4.59 39.89 -13.23
CA ASP A 134 -5.00 41.24 -12.82
C ASP A 134 -3.91 42.30 -13.09
N GLU A 135 -2.63 41.94 -12.96
CA GLU A 135 -1.50 42.85 -13.23
C GLU A 135 -1.25 43.09 -14.73
N LYS A 136 -1.45 42.07 -15.58
CA LYS A 136 -1.40 42.25 -17.05
C LYS A 136 -2.55 43.11 -17.57
N ASP A 137 -3.76 42.93 -17.05
CA ASP A 137 -4.92 43.74 -17.42
C ASP A 137 -4.82 45.21 -16.97
N PHE A 138 -4.01 45.50 -15.94
CA PHE A 138 -3.69 46.85 -15.50
C PHE A 138 -2.62 47.51 -16.38
N ILE A 139 -1.58 46.76 -16.78
CA ILE A 139 -0.52 47.23 -17.69
C ILE A 139 -1.06 47.48 -19.11
N ASP A 140 -1.92 46.61 -19.63
CA ASP A 140 -2.50 46.78 -20.98
C ASP A 140 -3.49 47.96 -21.03
N ARG A 141 -4.24 48.23 -19.96
CA ARG A 141 -5.08 49.44 -19.84
C ARG A 141 -4.26 50.72 -19.70
N GLY A 142 -3.14 50.70 -18.98
CA GLY A 142 -2.23 51.84 -18.85
C GLY A 142 -1.52 52.22 -20.17
N ASN A 143 -1.16 51.22 -20.99
CA ASN A 143 -0.48 51.43 -22.27
C ASN A 143 -1.40 51.94 -23.40
N MET A 144 -2.73 51.82 -23.28
CA MET A 144 -3.67 52.43 -24.24
C MET A 144 -3.82 53.96 -24.06
N THR A 145 -3.42 54.52 -22.91
CA THR A 145 -3.54 55.96 -22.61
C THR A 145 -2.34 56.82 -22.99
N CYS A 146 -1.23 56.26 -23.47
CA CYS A 146 0.00 57.01 -23.78
C CYS A 146 0.39 57.05 -25.28
N ARG A 147 -0.48 56.63 -26.20
CA ARG A 147 -0.26 56.83 -27.65
C ARG A 147 -1.09 58.01 -28.18
N SER A 148 -0.77 59.22 -27.73
CA SER A 148 -1.17 60.48 -28.36
C SER A 148 -0.41 61.61 -27.69
N ILE A 149 0.78 61.92 -28.16
CA ILE A 149 1.41 63.26 -28.29
C ILE A 149 2.82 62.95 -28.80
N ASP A 150 2.96 62.87 -30.12
CA ASP A 150 4.22 63.21 -30.79
C ASP A 150 3.83 64.22 -31.87
N THR A 151 4.53 65.35 -31.83
CA THR A 151 4.29 66.59 -32.60
C THR A 151 4.86 66.50 -34.00
#